data_AF-B2VJM5-F1
#
_entry.id   AF-B2VJM5-F1
#
_cell.length_a   1.000
_cell.length_b   1.000
_cell.length_c   1.000
_cell.angle_alpha   90.00
_cell.angle_beta   90.00
_cell.angle_gamma   90.00
#
_symmetry.space_group_name_H-M   'P 1'
#
loop_
_entity.id
_entity.type
_entity.pdbx_description
1 polymer ?
#
loop_
_entity_poly.entity_id
_entity_poly.type
_entity_poly.pdbx_seq_one_letter_code
_entity_poly.pdbx_strand_id
1 'polypeptide(L)'
;MEPTSTSLYQNISNLRRALNKSGLNEGIIRTMPRRGFLLSPLTEIVRETYTPDTETLPDLTTAGGVDRAEKEVFLPPTSEVSEKPTTRRSDTKTTASIEKKIKRMAAYGIGLMLIFLLILAPLYLNKAETLQNNSLFVPFMHSDRCSIFVNRDSRLSSEEIHKFVSVLNISCQTHRYFYITTYKNADRASVFMCQNSLLEKENAWCHSDYYIGNMIDE
;
A
#
# COMPACT_ATOMS: atom_id res chain seq x y z
N MET A 1 19.18 8.35 8.88
CA MET A 1 20.18 9.40 8.59
C MET A 1 19.88 9.89 7.19
N GLU A 2 19.32 11.09 7.02
CA GLU A 2 19.03 11.62 5.69
C GLU A 2 20.31 12.13 5.02
N PRO A 3 20.51 11.92 3.70
CA PRO A 3 21.67 12.44 2.99
C PRO A 3 21.57 13.97 2.89
N THR A 4 22.62 14.68 3.28
CA THR A 4 22.66 16.14 3.18
C THR A 4 22.64 16.60 1.72
N SER A 5 22.11 17.79 1.46
CA SER A 5 22.15 18.43 0.14
C SER A 5 23.58 18.51 -0.41
N THR A 6 24.57 18.76 0.45
CA THR A 6 26.00 18.76 0.10
C THR A 6 26.47 17.41 -0.45
N SER A 7 26.01 16.29 0.11
CA SER A 7 26.32 14.95 -0.39
C SER A 7 25.77 14.74 -1.80
N LEU A 8 24.53 15.17 -2.07
CA LEU A 8 23.93 15.09 -3.41
C LEU A 8 24.75 15.87 -4.46
N TYR A 9 25.15 17.12 -4.16
CA TYR A 9 25.97 17.91 -5.09
C TYR A 9 27.36 17.29 -5.33
N GLN A 10 27.97 16.70 -4.30
CA GLN A 10 29.24 15.97 -4.43
C GLN A 10 29.09 14.71 -5.30
N ASN A 11 28.05 13.90 -5.06
CA ASN A 11 27.79 12.67 -5.82
C ASN A 11 27.55 12.97 -7.31
N ILE A 12 26.76 14.00 -7.64
CA ILE A 12 26.53 14.41 -9.03
C ILE A 12 27.81 14.99 -9.68
N SER A 13 28.67 15.68 -8.92
CA SER A 13 29.97 16.13 -9.40
C SER A 13 30.92 14.96 -9.72
N ASN A 14 30.94 13.94 -8.85
CA ASN A 14 31.70 12.71 -9.06
C ASN A 14 31.19 11.92 -10.26
N LEU A 15 29.86 11.80 -10.42
CA LEU A 15 29.25 11.04 -11.51
C LEU A 15 29.49 11.71 -12.88
N ARG A 16 29.45 13.04 -12.96
CA ARG A 16 29.93 13.78 -14.15
C ARG A 16 31.39 13.46 -14.48
N ARG A 17 32.28 13.49 -13.49
CA ARG A 17 33.71 13.15 -13.68
C ARG A 17 33.91 11.70 -14.13
N ALA A 18 33.07 10.77 -13.66
CA ALA A 18 33.10 9.38 -14.11
C ALA A 18 32.67 9.25 -15.58
N LEU A 19 31.54 9.84 -15.97
CA LEU A 19 31.05 9.81 -17.35
C LEU A 19 32.07 10.40 -18.34
N ASN A 20 32.61 11.60 -18.07
CA ASN A 20 33.62 12.22 -18.92
C ASN A 20 34.90 11.34 -19.02
N LYS A 21 35.29 10.65 -17.93
CA LYS A 21 36.41 9.69 -17.94
C LYS A 21 36.13 8.42 -18.75
N SER A 22 34.88 8.01 -18.87
CA SER A 22 34.44 6.89 -19.70
C SER A 22 34.37 7.23 -21.20
N GLY A 23 34.86 8.41 -21.62
CA GLY A 23 34.82 8.87 -23.01
C GLY A 23 33.46 9.40 -23.47
N LEU A 24 32.50 9.54 -22.55
CA LEU A 24 31.17 10.07 -22.84
C LEU A 24 31.19 11.61 -22.87
N ASN A 25 30.34 12.20 -23.72
CA ASN A 25 30.36 13.63 -24.02
C ASN A 25 30.11 14.51 -22.78
N GLU A 26 30.76 15.68 -22.73
CA GLU A 26 30.60 16.63 -21.64
C GLU A 26 29.16 17.17 -21.57
N GLY A 27 28.63 17.29 -20.35
CA GLY A 27 27.30 17.88 -20.14
C GLY A 27 26.11 16.93 -20.31
N ILE A 28 26.33 15.60 -20.30
CA ILE A 28 25.25 14.60 -20.17
C ILE A 28 24.36 14.89 -18.95
N ILE A 29 24.91 15.34 -17.82
CA ILE A 29 24.11 15.74 -16.64
C ILE A 29 24.15 17.25 -16.48
N ARG A 30 23.05 17.92 -16.80
CA ARG A 30 22.89 19.39 -16.69
C ARG A 30 22.21 19.77 -15.37
N THR A 31 22.58 20.90 -14.78
CA THR A 31 21.91 21.45 -13.59
C THR A 31 20.80 22.40 -14.03
N MET A 32 19.60 22.23 -13.49
CA MET A 32 18.49 23.19 -13.64
C MET A 32 18.37 24.03 -12.35
N PRO A 33 18.59 25.36 -12.41
CA PRO A 33 18.43 26.24 -11.25
C PRO A 33 17.07 26.05 -10.57
N ARG A 34 17.08 25.86 -9.25
CA ARG A 34 15.89 25.62 -8.41
C ARG A 34 15.04 24.38 -8.77
N ARG A 35 15.49 23.50 -9.67
CA ARG A 35 14.80 22.24 -10.04
C ARG A 35 15.65 20.97 -9.90
N GLY A 36 16.98 21.08 -9.81
CA GLY A 36 17.89 19.93 -9.59
C GLY A 36 18.73 19.62 -10.82
N PHE A 37 18.65 18.38 -11.33
CA PHE A 37 19.48 17.89 -12.44
C PHE A 37 18.62 17.18 -13.50
N LEU A 38 19.09 17.17 -14.74
CA LEU A 38 18.49 16.39 -15.84
C LEU A 38 19.57 15.77 -16.72
N LEU A 39 19.21 14.68 -17.41
CA LEU A 39 19.96 14.17 -18.54
C LEU A 39 19.78 15.10 -19.75
N SER A 40 20.84 15.33 -20.52
CA SER A 40 20.81 16.16 -21.70
C SER A 40 19.82 15.60 -22.74
N PRO A 41 18.96 16.41 -23.38
CA PRO A 41 18.09 15.95 -24.48
C PRO A 41 18.84 15.42 -25.72
N LEU A 42 20.17 15.50 -25.72
CA LEU A 42 21.07 14.97 -26.76
C LEU A 42 21.71 13.63 -26.33
N THR A 43 21.29 13.05 -25.22
CA THR A 43 21.78 11.76 -24.70
C THR A 43 20.77 10.67 -25.03
N GLU A 44 21.09 9.84 -26.00
CA GLU A 44 20.34 8.62 -26.30
C GLU A 44 20.58 7.57 -25.20
N ILE A 45 19.54 6.80 -24.86
CA ILE A 45 19.58 5.76 -23.81
C ILE A 45 19.21 4.42 -24.43
N VAL A 46 20.24 3.67 -24.85
CA VAL A 46 20.08 2.29 -25.32
C VAL A 46 19.94 1.36 -24.12
N ARG A 47 19.00 0.40 -24.19
CA ARG A 47 18.86 -0.66 -23.17
C ARG A 47 19.63 -1.89 -23.63
N GLU A 48 20.70 -2.25 -22.94
CA GLU A 48 21.35 -3.55 -23.13
C GLU A 48 20.50 -4.64 -22.46
N THR A 49 20.03 -5.60 -23.26
CA THR A 49 19.30 -6.76 -22.75
C THR A 49 20.31 -7.77 -22.21
N TYR A 50 20.51 -7.79 -20.89
CA TYR A 50 21.46 -8.68 -20.24
C TYR A 50 21.07 -10.15 -20.47
N THR A 51 21.80 -10.85 -21.34
CA THR A 51 21.77 -12.31 -21.42
C THR A 51 22.66 -12.86 -20.31
N PRO A 52 22.13 -13.56 -19.29
CA PRO A 52 22.95 -14.06 -18.20
C PRO A 52 23.78 -15.25 -18.66
N ASP A 53 25.09 -15.03 -18.83
CA ASP A 53 26.06 -16.14 -18.87
C ASP A 53 26.03 -16.89 -17.53
N THR A 54 26.22 -18.21 -17.60
CA THR A 54 25.89 -19.11 -16.49
C THR A 54 27.01 -19.19 -15.45
N GLU A 55 26.79 -18.59 -14.27
CA GLU A 55 27.55 -18.89 -13.06
C GLU A 55 26.66 -19.49 -11.95
N THR A 56 27.17 -20.51 -11.27
CA THR A 56 26.36 -21.48 -10.51
C THR A 56 26.31 -21.19 -9.00
N LEU A 57 25.11 -21.21 -8.42
CA LEU A 57 24.88 -21.07 -6.98
C LEU A 57 24.93 -22.42 -6.24
N PRO A 58 25.50 -22.48 -5.01
CA PRO A 58 25.18 -23.52 -4.02
C PRO A 58 24.07 -23.06 -3.06
N ASP A 59 23.06 -23.90 -2.85
CA ASP A 59 21.97 -23.75 -1.88
C ASP A 59 22.32 -24.34 -0.49
N LEU A 60 21.59 -23.95 0.56
CA LEU A 60 21.37 -24.75 1.78
C LEU A 60 20.27 -24.13 2.67
N THR A 61 19.28 -24.93 3.10
CA THR A 61 18.08 -24.42 3.80
C THR A 61 17.62 -25.26 5.02
N THR A 62 16.81 -24.62 5.87
CA THR A 62 15.68 -25.21 6.64
C THR A 62 15.93 -25.88 8.03
N ALA A 63 14.88 -25.78 8.86
CA ALA A 63 14.55 -26.50 10.11
C ALA A 63 15.15 -25.98 11.44
N GLY A 64 14.40 -25.92 12.55
CA GLY A 64 12.98 -26.27 12.76
C GLY A 64 12.44 -25.83 14.14
N GLY A 65 11.25 -26.26 14.52
CA GLY A 65 10.63 -25.99 15.84
C GLY A 65 9.77 -27.17 16.34
N VAL A 66 9.20 -27.09 17.55
CA VAL A 66 8.18 -28.01 18.11
C VAL A 66 7.53 -27.41 19.36
N ASP A 67 6.34 -27.89 19.76
CA ASP A 67 5.50 -27.34 20.84
C ASP A 67 4.81 -28.45 21.70
N ARG A 68 4.39 -28.09 22.92
CA ARG A 68 3.36 -28.72 23.82
C ARG A 68 3.44 -30.20 24.31
N ALA A 69 3.39 -30.38 25.64
CA ALA A 69 2.57 -31.34 26.46
C ALA A 69 2.90 -31.13 27.97
N GLU A 70 2.04 -31.10 29.00
CA GLU A 70 0.71 -31.64 29.34
C GLU A 70 0.69 -33.06 29.99
N LYS A 71 0.25 -33.16 31.26
CA LYS A 71 -0.09 -34.43 31.96
C LYS A 71 -0.94 -34.21 33.25
N GLU A 72 -1.79 -35.18 33.59
CA GLU A 72 -2.74 -35.17 34.74
C GLU A 72 -2.41 -36.21 35.86
N VAL A 73 -3.38 -36.44 36.77
CA VAL A 73 -3.77 -37.71 37.45
C VAL A 73 -3.57 -37.84 39.00
N PHE A 74 -4.64 -37.46 39.74
CA PHE A 74 -5.36 -38.19 40.81
C PHE A 74 -4.88 -38.40 42.28
N LEU A 75 -5.87 -38.74 43.12
CA LEU A 75 -5.94 -38.92 44.61
C LEU A 75 -5.85 -40.45 44.99
N PRO A 76 -6.14 -40.97 46.23
CA PRO A 76 -6.51 -40.42 47.57
C PRO A 76 -5.56 -41.00 48.69
N PRO A 77 -5.93 -41.38 49.95
CA PRO A 77 -7.06 -41.13 50.89
C PRO A 77 -6.56 -40.61 52.29
N THR A 78 -7.09 -40.78 53.52
CA THR A 78 -8.25 -41.50 54.16
C THR A 78 -8.56 -40.91 55.56
N SER A 79 -9.86 -40.79 55.95
CA SER A 79 -10.51 -40.94 57.29
C SER A 79 -9.95 -40.24 58.58
N GLU A 80 -10.60 -40.13 59.77
CA GLU A 80 -11.87 -40.65 60.36
C GLU A 80 -12.65 -39.61 61.25
N VAL A 81 -14.00 -39.67 61.19
CA VAL A 81 -15.02 -39.67 62.30
C VAL A 81 -14.98 -38.70 63.51
N SER A 82 -16.07 -37.92 63.75
CA SER A 82 -16.99 -38.04 64.93
C SER A 82 -18.21 -37.06 64.92
N GLU A 83 -19.13 -37.20 65.90
CA GLU A 83 -20.53 -36.71 66.01
C GLU A 83 -20.73 -35.18 66.33
N LYS A 84 -21.72 -34.41 65.79
CA LYS A 84 -23.23 -34.34 65.98
C LYS A 84 -23.64 -33.53 67.27
N PRO A 85 -24.88 -32.95 67.47
CA PRO A 85 -26.09 -32.83 66.62
C PRO A 85 -26.82 -31.43 66.60
N THR A 86 -27.93 -31.33 65.82
CA THR A 86 -29.05 -30.31 65.87
C THR A 86 -28.74 -28.87 65.36
N THR A 87 -29.60 -28.13 64.61
CA THR A 87 -31.08 -28.04 64.55
C THR A 87 -31.69 -27.72 63.14
N ARG A 88 -33.03 -27.80 63.05
CA ARG A 88 -34.01 -27.41 61.98
C ARG A 88 -33.59 -26.19 61.10
N ARG A 89 -33.99 -26.00 59.83
CA ARG A 89 -35.34 -26.10 59.17
C ARG A 89 -35.21 -25.92 57.62
N SER A 90 -36.29 -26.11 56.85
CA SER A 90 -36.36 -25.98 55.37
C SER A 90 -36.72 -24.56 54.84
N ASP A 91 -36.71 -24.42 53.49
CA ASP A 91 -37.52 -23.52 52.64
C ASP A 91 -36.95 -22.18 52.09
N THR A 92 -35.98 -22.30 51.17
CA THR A 92 -36.06 -21.80 49.77
C THR A 92 -36.77 -20.44 49.45
N LYS A 93 -36.08 -19.28 49.51
CA LYS A 93 -36.60 -17.98 48.98
C LYS A 93 -35.57 -16.93 48.47
N THR A 94 -34.73 -17.19 47.43
CA THR A 94 -33.81 -16.12 46.93
C THR A 94 -33.44 -16.07 45.42
N THR A 95 -34.26 -16.55 44.48
CA THR A 95 -33.90 -16.51 43.03
C THR A 95 -34.32 -15.23 42.29
N ALA A 96 -35.55 -14.74 42.48
CA ALA A 96 -36.18 -13.71 41.63
C ALA A 96 -35.50 -12.31 41.60
N SER A 97 -34.64 -12.00 42.57
CA SER A 97 -33.96 -10.69 42.66
C SER A 97 -32.74 -10.61 41.74
N ILE A 98 -32.02 -11.72 41.56
CA ILE A 98 -30.77 -11.77 40.78
C ILE A 98 -31.08 -11.66 39.29
N GLU A 99 -32.09 -12.38 38.79
CA GLU A 99 -32.53 -12.28 37.39
C GLU A 99 -32.90 -10.86 36.97
N LYS A 100 -33.61 -10.09 37.82
CA LYS A 100 -33.97 -8.69 37.50
C LYS A 100 -32.75 -7.78 37.42
N LYS A 101 -31.68 -8.06 38.19
CA LYS A 101 -30.40 -7.34 38.06
C LYS A 101 -29.67 -7.75 36.77
N ILE A 102 -29.55 -9.05 36.49
CA ILE A 102 -28.88 -9.55 35.27
C ILE A 102 -29.60 -9.04 34.00
N LYS A 103 -30.94 -9.14 33.93
CA LYS A 103 -31.72 -8.66 32.78
C LYS A 103 -31.59 -7.13 32.57
N ARG A 104 -31.45 -6.34 33.65
CA ARG A 104 -31.11 -4.90 33.54
C ARG A 104 -29.68 -4.66 33.07
N MET A 105 -28.69 -5.36 33.62
CA MET A 105 -27.28 -5.22 33.19
C MET A 105 -27.08 -5.63 31.72
N ALA A 106 -27.75 -6.71 31.28
CA ALA A 106 -27.77 -7.13 29.89
C ALA A 106 -28.41 -6.08 28.98
N ALA A 107 -29.52 -5.46 29.37
CA ALA A 107 -30.14 -4.37 28.62
C ALA A 107 -29.22 -3.14 28.49
N TYR A 108 -28.50 -2.76 29.56
CA TYR A 108 -27.49 -1.69 29.48
C TYR A 108 -26.29 -2.08 28.58
N GLY A 109 -25.83 -3.33 28.63
CA GLY A 109 -24.76 -3.83 27.76
C GLY A 109 -25.15 -3.83 26.27
N ILE A 110 -26.37 -4.27 25.95
CA ILE A 110 -26.93 -4.22 24.59
C ILE A 110 -27.08 -2.76 24.13
N GLY A 111 -27.58 -1.87 24.99
CA GLY A 111 -27.67 -0.43 24.70
C GLY A 111 -26.31 0.20 24.38
N LEU A 112 -25.28 -0.11 25.19
CA LEU A 112 -23.91 0.35 24.95
C LEU A 112 -23.33 -0.21 23.64
N MET A 113 -23.56 -1.48 23.32
CA MET A 113 -23.14 -2.07 22.04
C MET A 113 -23.82 -1.40 20.84
N LEU A 114 -25.12 -1.10 20.92
CA LEU A 114 -25.83 -0.40 19.86
C LEU A 114 -25.34 1.04 19.68
N ILE A 115 -25.08 1.77 20.78
CA ILE A 115 -24.48 3.12 20.73
C ILE A 115 -23.07 3.06 20.13
N PHE A 116 -22.25 2.07 20.51
CA PHE A 116 -20.91 1.89 19.99
C PHE A 116 -20.91 1.57 18.48
N LEU A 117 -21.83 0.73 18.01
CA LEU A 117 -22.05 0.47 16.58
C LEU A 117 -22.52 1.73 15.82
N LEU A 118 -23.44 2.50 16.40
CA LEU A 118 -23.92 3.77 15.81
C LEU A 118 -22.82 4.84 15.71
N ILE A 119 -21.78 4.78 16.53
CA ILE A 119 -20.61 5.67 16.46
C ILE A 119 -19.52 5.10 15.52
N LEU A 120 -19.27 3.78 15.54
CA LEU A 120 -18.28 3.14 14.68
C LEU A 120 -18.68 3.13 13.20
N ALA A 121 -19.96 2.89 12.88
CA ALA A 121 -20.43 2.81 11.50
C ALA A 121 -20.13 4.09 10.68
N PRO A 122 -20.49 5.32 11.12
CA PRO A 122 -20.13 6.52 10.39
C PRO A 122 -18.61 6.75 10.37
N LEU A 123 -17.86 6.41 11.43
CA LEU A 123 -16.39 6.54 11.42
C LEU A 123 -15.72 5.61 10.41
N TYR A 124 -16.29 4.43 10.15
CA TYR A 124 -15.79 3.49 9.14
C TYR A 124 -16.16 3.95 7.72
N LEU A 125 -17.41 4.37 7.50
CA LEU A 125 -17.88 4.86 6.20
C LEU A 125 -17.12 6.14 5.77
N ASN A 126 -16.99 7.12 6.67
CA ASN A 126 -16.21 8.34 6.40
C ASN A 126 -14.75 8.02 6.06
N LYS A 127 -14.13 7.00 6.67
CA LYS A 127 -12.76 6.57 6.32
C LYS A 127 -12.67 6.01 4.90
N ALA A 128 -13.62 5.18 4.48
CA ALA A 128 -13.65 4.64 3.13
C ALA A 128 -13.82 5.76 2.08
N GLU A 129 -14.78 6.66 2.30
CA GLU A 129 -15.03 7.80 1.40
C GLU A 129 -13.86 8.79 1.38
N THR A 130 -13.21 9.05 2.52
CA THR A 130 -12.00 9.90 2.59
C THR A 130 -10.82 9.27 1.85
N LEU A 131 -10.63 7.94 1.93
CA LEU A 131 -9.58 7.26 1.15
C LEU A 131 -9.82 7.43 -0.35
N GLN A 132 -11.05 7.23 -0.81
CA GLN A 132 -11.40 7.35 -2.23
C GLN A 132 -11.32 8.82 -2.71
N ASN A 133 -11.62 9.80 -1.86
CA ASN A 133 -11.50 11.22 -2.19
C ASN A 133 -10.08 11.80 -2.08
N ASN A 134 -9.19 11.17 -1.31
CA ASN A 134 -7.77 11.52 -1.25
C ASN A 134 -6.91 10.73 -2.26
N SER A 135 -7.53 9.97 -3.17
CA SER A 135 -6.81 9.33 -4.27
C SER A 135 -6.25 10.39 -5.23
N LEU A 136 -4.92 10.41 -5.41
CA LEU A 136 -4.24 11.27 -6.39
C LEU A 136 -4.68 10.93 -7.83
N PHE A 137 -4.98 9.65 -8.07
CA PHE A 137 -5.41 9.10 -9.34
C PHE A 137 -6.87 8.67 -9.29
N VAL A 138 -7.65 9.05 -10.29
CA VAL A 138 -9.03 8.61 -10.51
C VAL A 138 -9.10 7.66 -11.71
N PRO A 139 -9.95 6.61 -11.67
CA PRO A 139 -10.12 5.69 -12.80
C PRO A 139 -10.76 6.42 -13.98
N PHE A 140 -10.25 6.17 -15.19
CA PHE A 140 -10.75 6.73 -16.43
C PHE A 140 -11.25 5.64 -17.38
N MET A 141 -10.50 4.54 -17.50
CA MET A 141 -10.91 3.37 -18.27
C MET A 141 -10.54 2.09 -17.50
N HIS A 142 -11.44 1.12 -17.45
CA HIS A 142 -11.18 -0.17 -16.82
C HIS A 142 -11.68 -1.31 -17.72
N SER A 143 -10.88 -2.37 -17.80
CA SER A 143 -11.13 -3.57 -18.59
C SER A 143 -10.26 -4.71 -18.03
N ASP A 144 -10.65 -5.96 -18.27
CA ASP A 144 -10.01 -7.18 -17.72
C ASP A 144 -8.50 -7.30 -18.01
N ARG A 145 -7.99 -6.53 -18.99
CA ARG A 145 -6.57 -6.49 -19.36
C ARG A 145 -5.89 -5.14 -19.15
N CYS A 146 -6.64 -4.08 -18.84
CA CYS A 146 -6.10 -2.72 -18.80
C CYS A 146 -6.92 -1.77 -17.91
N SER A 147 -6.25 -1.13 -16.95
CA SER A 147 -6.80 -0.09 -16.08
C SER A 147 -6.00 1.20 -16.25
N ILE A 148 -6.65 2.24 -16.77
CA ILE A 148 -6.08 3.57 -16.97
C ILE A 148 -6.65 4.53 -15.93
N PHE A 149 -5.78 5.22 -15.22
CA PHE A 149 -6.08 6.25 -14.25
C PHE A 149 -5.40 7.57 -14.63
N VAL A 150 -6.01 8.70 -14.28
CA VAL A 150 -5.46 10.05 -14.50
C VAL A 150 -5.39 10.80 -13.17
N ASN A 151 -4.48 11.76 -13.06
CA ASN A 151 -4.42 12.64 -11.90
C ASN A 151 -5.71 13.47 -11.75
N ARG A 152 -6.27 13.45 -10.53
CA ARG A 152 -7.56 14.07 -10.16
C ARG A 152 -7.61 15.58 -10.41
N ASP A 153 -6.45 16.23 -10.44
CA ASP A 153 -6.25 17.68 -10.56
C ASP A 153 -5.86 18.15 -11.98
N SER A 154 -5.86 17.27 -12.97
CA SER A 154 -5.44 17.55 -14.37
C SER A 154 -6.16 18.70 -15.08
N ARG A 155 -7.40 19.02 -14.68
CA ARG A 155 -8.29 20.02 -15.31
C ARG A 155 -8.61 19.76 -16.80
N LEU A 156 -8.37 18.54 -17.30
CA LEU A 156 -8.75 18.11 -18.64
C LEU A 156 -10.20 17.61 -18.67
N SER A 157 -10.85 17.78 -19.81
CA SER A 157 -12.10 17.08 -20.13
C SER A 157 -11.84 15.62 -20.52
N SER A 158 -12.87 14.77 -20.46
CA SER A 158 -12.78 13.36 -20.88
C SER A 158 -12.34 13.20 -22.33
N GLU A 159 -12.67 14.17 -23.21
CA GLU A 159 -12.29 14.18 -24.62
C GLU A 159 -10.80 14.50 -24.81
N GLU A 160 -10.26 15.50 -24.09
CA GLU A 160 -8.82 15.79 -24.05
C GLU A 160 -8.02 14.58 -23.52
N ILE A 161 -8.55 13.88 -22.50
CA ILE A 161 -7.92 12.66 -21.95
C ILE A 161 -8.00 11.50 -22.96
N HIS A 162 -9.13 11.32 -23.67
CA HIS A 162 -9.22 10.32 -24.75
C HIS A 162 -8.24 10.60 -25.88
N LYS A 163 -8.10 11.86 -26.33
CA LYS A 163 -7.10 12.25 -27.34
C LYS A 163 -5.70 11.89 -26.86
N PHE A 164 -5.33 12.33 -25.66
CA PHE A 164 -4.02 12.06 -25.07
C PHE A 164 -3.72 10.55 -24.93
N VAL A 165 -4.68 9.74 -24.48
CA VAL A 165 -4.57 8.28 -24.40
C VAL A 165 -4.40 7.63 -25.78
N SER A 166 -5.02 8.18 -26.83
CA SER A 166 -4.89 7.66 -28.19
C SER A 166 -3.51 7.93 -28.81
N VAL A 167 -2.94 9.13 -28.58
CA VAL A 167 -1.59 9.50 -29.05
C VAL A 167 -0.52 8.58 -28.44
N LEU A 168 -0.69 8.18 -27.19
CA LEU A 168 0.23 7.30 -26.47
C LEU A 168 0.32 5.85 -27.00
N ASN A 169 -0.58 5.40 -27.87
CA ASN A 169 -0.58 4.03 -28.43
C ASN A 169 -0.42 2.92 -27.36
N ILE A 170 -1.14 3.04 -26.25
CA ILE A 170 -0.97 2.20 -25.05
C ILE A 170 -1.20 0.70 -25.34
N SER A 171 -0.13 -0.10 -25.28
CA SER A 171 -0.19 -1.55 -25.46
C SER A 171 -0.43 -2.28 -24.12
N CYS A 172 -1.68 -2.63 -23.85
CA CYS A 172 -2.14 -3.38 -22.67
C CYS A 172 -1.75 -4.88 -22.69
N GLN A 173 -0.63 -5.26 -23.33
CA GLN A 173 -0.12 -6.64 -23.32
C GLN A 173 0.93 -6.85 -22.21
N THR A 174 1.78 -5.86 -21.97
CA THR A 174 2.95 -5.97 -21.06
C THR A 174 2.69 -5.44 -19.66
N HIS A 175 1.74 -4.51 -19.51
CA HIS A 175 1.37 -3.87 -18.24
C HIS A 175 -0.15 -3.82 -18.12
N ARG A 176 -0.67 -3.95 -16.89
CA ARG A 176 -2.12 -3.90 -16.62
C ARG A 176 -2.59 -2.55 -16.09
N TYR A 177 -1.72 -1.80 -15.42
CA TYR A 177 -2.08 -0.56 -14.72
C TYR A 177 -1.29 0.62 -15.30
N PHE A 178 -2.00 1.63 -15.77
CA PHE A 178 -1.44 2.84 -16.37
C PHE A 178 -1.90 4.06 -15.58
N TYR A 179 -0.96 4.80 -14.99
CA TYR A 179 -1.24 6.01 -14.23
C TYR A 179 -0.66 7.21 -14.98
N ILE A 180 -1.52 8.10 -15.42
CA ILE A 180 -1.16 9.27 -16.23
C ILE A 180 -1.16 10.51 -15.34
N THR A 181 -0.07 11.28 -15.36
CA THR A 181 -0.04 12.65 -14.81
C THR A 181 0.10 13.65 -15.95
N THR A 182 -0.88 14.51 -16.11
CA THR A 182 -0.91 15.58 -17.13
C THR A 182 -1.76 16.75 -16.60
N TYR A 183 -1.59 17.94 -17.17
CA TYR A 183 -2.32 19.13 -16.76
C TYR A 183 -2.70 19.96 -17.99
N LYS A 184 -3.87 20.62 -17.94
CA LYS A 184 -4.29 21.55 -19.00
C LYS A 184 -3.21 22.62 -19.23
N ASN A 185 -2.80 22.78 -20.50
CA ASN A 185 -1.74 23.67 -20.96
C ASN A 185 -0.30 23.34 -20.47
N ALA A 186 -0.02 22.10 -20.01
CA ALA A 186 1.33 21.71 -19.64
C ALA A 186 2.17 21.31 -20.86
N ASP A 187 3.47 21.64 -20.83
CA ASP A 187 4.47 21.19 -21.79
C ASP A 187 4.95 19.75 -21.55
N ARG A 188 4.29 19.03 -20.62
CA ARG A 188 4.76 17.79 -20.01
C ARG A 188 3.61 16.87 -19.61
N ALA A 189 3.83 15.58 -19.81
CA ALA A 189 3.08 14.52 -19.15
C ALA A 189 4.01 13.38 -18.73
N SER A 190 3.58 12.56 -17.78
CA SER A 190 4.26 11.30 -17.46
C SER A 190 3.27 10.14 -17.37
N VAL A 191 3.73 8.95 -17.76
CA VAL A 191 2.94 7.73 -17.79
C VAL A 191 3.68 6.68 -16.98
N PHE A 192 3.13 6.30 -15.83
CA PHE A 192 3.62 5.19 -15.02
C PHE A 192 2.92 3.90 -15.45
N MET A 193 3.70 2.89 -15.84
CA MET A 193 3.22 1.61 -16.36
C MET A 193 3.60 0.52 -15.37
N CYS A 194 2.62 -0.07 -14.69
CA CYS A 194 2.81 -0.99 -13.57
C CYS A 194 2.23 -2.38 -13.87
N GLN A 195 2.85 -3.40 -13.28
CA GLN A 195 2.36 -4.78 -13.35
C GLN A 195 1.18 -5.01 -12.38
N ASN A 196 1.27 -4.47 -11.17
CA ASN A 196 0.23 -4.53 -10.12
C ASN A 196 -0.25 -3.11 -9.75
N SER A 197 -1.28 -3.00 -8.90
CA SER A 197 -1.87 -1.70 -8.56
C SER A 197 -1.01 -0.89 -7.58
N LEU A 198 -0.87 0.41 -7.82
CA LEU A 198 -0.30 1.37 -6.86
C LEU A 198 -1.14 1.55 -5.57
N LEU A 199 -2.36 1.00 -5.55
CA LEU A 199 -3.27 1.05 -4.39
C LEU A 199 -3.22 -0.22 -3.51
N GLU A 200 -2.51 -1.26 -3.97
CA GLU A 200 -2.34 -2.51 -3.24
C GLU A 200 -1.08 -2.46 -2.34
N LYS A 201 -0.96 -3.42 -1.42
CA LYS A 201 0.24 -3.54 -0.56
C LYS A 201 1.40 -4.27 -1.22
N GLU A 202 1.17 -4.85 -2.40
CA GLU A 202 2.20 -5.56 -3.14
C GLU A 202 3.10 -4.60 -3.93
N ASN A 203 4.25 -5.10 -4.35
CA ASN A 203 5.17 -4.33 -5.16
C ASN A 203 4.59 -4.11 -6.57
N ALA A 204 4.33 -2.85 -6.92
CA ALA A 204 3.63 -2.49 -8.16
C ALA A 204 4.44 -2.73 -9.46
N TRP A 205 5.77 -2.80 -9.35
CA TRP A 205 6.74 -2.96 -10.46
C TRP A 205 6.41 -2.06 -11.66
N CYS A 206 6.73 -0.77 -11.47
CA CYS A 206 6.42 0.30 -12.41
C CYS A 206 7.66 0.78 -13.20
N HIS A 207 7.45 1.05 -14.48
CA HIS A 207 8.31 1.91 -15.29
C HIS A 207 7.64 3.27 -15.51
N SER A 208 8.38 4.32 -15.87
CA SER A 208 7.80 5.63 -16.17
C SER A 208 8.44 6.31 -17.38
N ASP A 209 7.58 6.68 -18.34
CA ASP A 209 7.94 7.49 -19.49
C ASP A 209 7.55 8.96 -19.25
N TYR A 210 8.37 9.88 -19.77
CA TYR A 210 8.18 11.33 -19.64
C TYR A 210 8.16 11.98 -21.02
N TYR A 211 7.05 12.64 -21.34
CA TYR A 211 6.80 13.30 -22.62
C TYR A 211 7.00 14.81 -22.46
N ILE A 212 7.59 15.45 -23.48
CA ILE A 212 7.85 16.89 -23.52
C ILE A 212 7.31 17.43 -24.86
N GLY A 213 6.34 18.33 -24.78
CA GLY A 213 5.46 18.74 -25.89
C GLY A 213 4.00 18.71 -25.45
N ASN A 214 3.14 19.55 -26.04
CA ASN A 214 1.71 19.55 -25.70
C ASN A 214 0.94 18.54 -26.56
N MET A 215 0.91 17.27 -26.10
CA MET A 215 0.25 16.15 -26.81
C MET A 215 -1.29 16.21 -26.80
N ILE A 216 -1.87 17.40 -26.61
CA ILE A 216 -3.30 17.71 -26.76
C ILE A 216 -3.54 18.56 -28.02
N ASP A 217 -2.56 19.33 -28.48
CA ASP A 217 -2.69 20.23 -29.63
C ASP A 217 -2.29 19.56 -30.97
N GLU A 218 -1.48 18.50 -30.93
CA GLU A 218 -1.08 17.67 -32.09
C GLU A 218 -2.19 16.69 -32.53
#